data_AF-A0A849N7L5-F1
#
_entry.id   AF-A0A849N7L5-F1
#
_cell.length_a   1.000
_cell.length_b   1.000
_cell.length_c   1.000
_cell.angle_alpha   90.00
_cell.angle_beta   90.00
_cell.angle_gamma   90.00
#
_symmetry.space_group_name_H-M   'P 1'
#
loop_
_entity.id
_entity.type
_entity.pdbx_description
1 polymer ?
#
loop_
_entity_poly.entity_id
_entity_poly.type
_entity_poly.pdbx_seq_one_letter_code
_entity_poly.pdbx_strand_id
1 'polypeptide(L)'
;MAEGRLDLAQLFEPFACRVEDAGGALWHAQASRGHTAYTALYATEAGIAARRPALQAVIRALAEALAAIRRMPAGEVAAHLAPHFPDVLASHRVRGIARYQALGLWDAGPVFPCEAYDRLAAAMLASGAIAQVPDFEACIDNAIVEEALR
;
A
#
# COMPACT_ATOMS: atom_id res chain seq x y z
N MET A 1 -13.71 -21.92 -1.45
CA MET A 1 -12.45 -22.11 -2.20
C MET A 1 -11.90 -23.50 -1.91
N ALA A 2 -10.93 -23.71 -1.01
CA ALA A 2 -10.33 -25.05 -0.80
C ALA A 2 -11.31 -26.12 -0.26
N GLU A 3 -12.25 -25.74 0.61
CA GLU A 3 -13.28 -26.64 1.15
C GLU A 3 -14.61 -26.59 0.37
N GLY A 4 -14.64 -25.94 -0.80
CA GLY A 4 -15.86 -25.81 -1.61
C GLY A 4 -16.97 -24.91 -1.05
N ARG A 5 -16.76 -24.23 0.09
CA ARG A 5 -17.79 -23.42 0.78
C ARG A 5 -17.91 -21.95 0.35
N LEU A 6 -17.06 -21.48 -0.55
CA LEU A 6 -17.01 -20.08 -1.00
C LEU A 6 -16.69 -20.07 -2.48
N ASP A 7 -17.48 -19.35 -3.28
CA ASP A 7 -17.27 -19.20 -4.72
C ASP A 7 -16.27 -18.08 -5.06
N LEU A 8 -16.20 -17.05 -4.22
CA LEU A 8 -15.32 -15.89 -4.38
C LEU A 8 -14.85 -15.37 -3.02
N ALA A 9 -13.62 -14.83 -2.97
CA ALA A 9 -13.11 -14.08 -1.83
C ALA A 9 -12.18 -12.95 -2.29
N GLN A 10 -12.19 -11.84 -1.56
CA GLN A 10 -11.17 -10.79 -1.70
C GLN A 10 -9.97 -11.13 -0.81
N LEU A 11 -8.78 -11.19 -1.39
CA LEU A 11 -7.55 -11.60 -0.72
C LEU A 11 -6.39 -10.68 -1.10
N PHE A 12 -5.47 -10.49 -0.16
CA PHE A 12 -4.17 -9.86 -0.40
C PHE A 12 -3.09 -10.92 -0.60
N GLU A 13 -1.92 -10.53 -1.10
CA GLU A 13 -0.75 -11.40 -1.05
C GLU A 13 -0.32 -11.67 0.39
N PRO A 14 0.20 -12.87 0.70
CA PRO A 14 0.46 -14.00 -0.19
C PRO A 14 -0.74 -14.97 -0.32
N PHE A 15 -1.91 -14.63 0.22
CA PHE A 15 -3.08 -15.53 0.22
C PHE A 15 -3.63 -15.76 -1.19
N ALA A 16 -3.54 -14.77 -2.08
CA ALA A 16 -3.89 -14.93 -3.49
C ALA A 16 -3.03 -16.03 -4.14
N CYS A 17 -1.70 -16.02 -3.93
CA CYS A 17 -0.82 -17.08 -4.42
C CYS A 17 -1.22 -18.48 -3.90
N ARG A 18 -1.59 -18.59 -2.62
CA ARG A 18 -2.05 -19.86 -2.03
C ARG A 18 -3.31 -20.41 -2.71
N VAL A 19 -4.25 -19.55 -3.06
CA VAL A 19 -5.48 -19.97 -3.76
C VAL A 19 -5.17 -20.40 -5.19
N GLU A 20 -4.28 -19.69 -5.89
CA GLU A 20 -3.83 -20.06 -7.23
C GLU A 20 -3.13 -21.43 -7.23
N ASP A 21 -2.27 -21.70 -6.25
CA ASP A 21 -1.59 -23.00 -6.12
C ASP A 21 -2.57 -24.15 -5.82
N ALA A 22 -3.73 -23.85 -5.21
CA ALA A 22 -4.81 -24.80 -4.98
C ALA A 22 -5.76 -24.95 -6.19
N GLY A 23 -5.41 -24.39 -7.36
CA GLY A 23 -6.20 -24.47 -8.59
C GLY A 23 -7.26 -23.37 -8.75
N GLY A 24 -7.27 -22.37 -7.86
CA GLY A 24 -8.08 -21.16 -8.05
C GLY A 24 -7.47 -20.21 -9.08
N ALA A 25 -8.21 -19.14 -9.40
CA ALA A 25 -7.75 -18.12 -10.33
C ALA A 25 -7.98 -16.71 -9.77
N LEU A 26 -7.08 -15.78 -10.10
CA LEU A 26 -7.33 -14.37 -9.86
C LEU A 26 -8.35 -13.87 -10.89
N TRP A 27 -9.56 -13.54 -10.42
CA TRP A 27 -10.61 -13.02 -11.29
C TRP A 27 -10.48 -11.51 -11.54
N HIS A 28 -10.14 -10.74 -10.50
CA HIS A 28 -10.07 -9.29 -10.59
C HIS A 28 -8.99 -8.72 -9.65
N ALA A 29 -8.11 -7.89 -10.20
CA ALA A 29 -7.18 -7.10 -9.41
C ALA A 29 -7.83 -5.76 -9.06
N GLN A 30 -8.20 -5.56 -7.79
CA GLN A 30 -8.86 -4.33 -7.29
C GLN A 30 -8.10 -3.05 -7.66
N ALA A 31 -6.78 -3.12 -7.77
CA ALA A 31 -5.92 -2.01 -8.19
C ALA A 31 -6.26 -1.44 -9.57
N SER A 32 -6.86 -2.25 -10.46
CA SER A 32 -7.22 -1.83 -11.82
C SER A 32 -8.22 -0.67 -11.88
N ARG A 33 -8.95 -0.40 -10.78
CA ARG A 33 -9.87 0.75 -10.68
C ARG A 33 -9.16 2.06 -10.36
N GLY A 34 -7.84 2.05 -10.09
CA GLY A 34 -7.06 3.19 -9.62
C GLY A 34 -6.61 3.07 -8.17
N HIS A 35 -5.58 3.84 -7.79
CA HIS A 35 -5.01 3.83 -6.45
C HIS A 35 -6.06 4.25 -5.40
N THR A 36 -6.07 3.54 -4.27
CA THR A 36 -6.93 3.82 -3.11
C THR A 36 -6.04 3.91 -1.89
N ALA A 37 -6.19 4.96 -1.09
CA ALA A 37 -5.22 5.31 -0.05
C ALA A 37 -5.38 4.49 1.25
N TYR A 38 -4.99 3.21 1.23
CA TYR A 38 -5.16 2.31 2.38
C TYR A 38 -4.06 2.41 3.45
N THR A 39 -2.84 2.80 3.07
CA THR A 39 -1.69 2.82 3.98
C THR A 39 -1.18 4.25 4.15
N ALA A 40 -1.12 4.71 5.39
CA ALA A 40 -0.60 6.02 5.76
C ALA A 40 0.18 5.93 7.07
N LEU A 41 1.15 6.83 7.27
CA LEU A 41 1.69 7.14 8.58
C LEU A 41 0.96 8.37 9.13
N TYR A 42 0.44 8.28 10.34
CA TYR A 42 -0.30 9.36 10.96
C TYR A 42 0.14 9.55 12.42
N ALA A 43 0.06 10.79 12.88
CA ALA A 43 0.32 11.19 14.25
C ALA A 43 -0.53 12.44 14.56
N THR A 44 -0.58 12.85 15.82
CA THR A 44 -1.22 14.13 16.18
C THR A 44 -0.40 15.29 15.63
N GLU A 45 -1.04 16.41 15.31
CA GLU A 45 -0.35 17.63 14.86
C GLU A 45 0.77 18.06 15.81
N ALA A 46 0.49 18.03 17.13
CA ALA A 46 1.50 18.33 18.15
C ALA A 46 2.68 17.33 18.12
N GLY A 47 2.39 16.04 17.86
CA GLY A 47 3.42 15.01 17.71
C GLY A 47 4.27 15.21 16.46
N ILE A 48 3.65 15.63 15.36
CA ILE A 48 4.34 15.98 14.11
C ILE A 48 5.25 17.18 14.33
N ALA A 49 4.74 18.25 14.93
CA ALA A 49 5.52 19.45 15.23
C ALA A 49 6.72 19.14 16.14
N ALA A 50 6.51 18.40 17.23
CA ALA A 50 7.57 18.07 18.19
C ALA A 50 8.67 17.16 17.61
N ARG A 51 8.35 16.35 16.59
CA ARG A 51 9.28 15.37 15.99
C ARG A 51 9.60 15.66 14.52
N ARG A 52 9.31 16.86 14.05
CA ARG A 52 9.38 17.23 12.63
C ARG A 52 10.70 16.83 11.96
N PRO A 53 11.90 17.09 12.53
CA PRO A 53 13.16 16.67 11.90
C PRO A 53 13.29 15.15 11.73
N ALA A 54 12.83 14.37 12.72
CA ALA A 54 12.88 12.91 12.65
C ALA A 54 11.88 12.36 11.63
N LEU A 55 10.68 12.94 11.56
CA LEU A 55 9.67 12.57 10.56
C LEU A 55 10.12 12.92 9.14
N GLN A 56 10.76 14.07 8.93
CA GLN A 56 11.38 14.41 7.65
C GLN A 56 12.47 13.40 7.24
N ALA A 57 13.25 12.87 8.20
CA ALA A 57 14.21 11.81 7.93
C ALA A 57 13.52 10.49 7.51
N VAL A 58 12.40 10.13 8.15
CA VAL A 58 11.58 8.98 7.74
C VAL A 58 11.02 9.19 6.34
N ILE A 59 10.54 10.40 6.00
CA ILE A 59 10.01 10.72 4.66
C ILE A 59 11.08 10.55 3.58
N ARG A 60 12.32 11.03 3.82
CA ARG A 60 13.43 10.81 2.87
C ARG A 60 13.75 9.33 2.70
N ALA A 61 13.81 8.57 3.80
CA ALA A 61 14.05 7.14 3.75
C ALA A 61 12.92 6.39 3.00
N LEU A 62 11.66 6.81 3.16
CA LEU A 62 10.53 6.27 2.40
C LEU A 62 10.64 6.59 0.91
N ALA A 63 11.05 7.81 0.55
CA ALA A 63 11.26 8.17 -0.85
C ALA A 63 12.32 7.28 -1.51
N GLU A 64 13.44 7.06 -0.83
CA GLU A 64 14.51 6.15 -1.29
C GLU A 64 14.01 4.71 -1.41
N ALA A 65 13.30 4.21 -0.40
CA ALA A 65 12.76 2.85 -0.39
C ALA A 65 11.72 2.62 -1.50
N LEU A 66 10.81 3.57 -1.73
CA LEU A 66 9.83 3.51 -2.81
C LEU A 66 10.52 3.51 -4.18
N ALA A 67 11.52 4.39 -4.37
CA ALA A 67 12.30 4.43 -5.60
C ALA A 67 13.05 3.11 -5.84
N ALA A 68 13.63 2.52 -4.79
CA ALA A 68 14.32 1.24 -4.86
C ALA A 68 13.37 0.09 -5.21
N ILE A 69 12.27 -0.08 -4.46
CA ILE A 69 11.29 -1.15 -4.67
C ILE A 69 10.69 -1.09 -6.07
N ARG A 70 10.49 0.10 -6.65
CA ARG A 70 9.95 0.24 -8.02
C ARG A 70 10.94 -0.19 -9.11
N ARG A 71 12.26 -0.13 -8.85
CA ARG A 71 13.31 -0.37 -9.84
C ARG A 71 13.97 -1.75 -9.70
N MET A 72 14.06 -2.26 -8.49
CA MET A 72 14.70 -3.54 -8.20
C MET A 72 13.89 -4.72 -8.77
N PRO A 73 14.55 -5.80 -9.23
CA PRO A 73 13.87 -7.03 -9.55
C PRO A 73 13.05 -7.56 -8.36
N ALA A 74 11.84 -8.06 -8.62
CA ALA A 74 10.96 -8.59 -7.58
C ALA A 74 11.64 -9.64 -6.68
N GLY A 75 12.54 -10.46 -7.27
CA GLY A 75 13.33 -11.45 -6.55
C GLY A 75 14.25 -10.85 -5.49
N GLU A 76 14.91 -9.75 -5.80
CA GLU A 76 15.82 -9.07 -4.87
C GLU A 76 15.04 -8.41 -3.73
N VAL A 77 13.95 -7.71 -4.05
CA VAL A 77 13.05 -7.13 -3.03
C VAL A 77 12.50 -8.24 -2.12
N ALA A 78 12.05 -9.37 -2.69
CA ALA A 78 11.54 -10.51 -1.92
C ALA A 78 12.61 -11.16 -1.03
N ALA A 79 13.89 -11.09 -1.41
CA ALA A 79 15.01 -11.57 -0.61
C ALA A 79 15.27 -10.65 0.59
N HIS A 80 15.25 -9.32 0.38
CA HIS A 80 15.37 -8.34 1.47
C HIS A 80 14.24 -8.48 2.51
N LEU A 81 13.03 -8.79 2.06
CA LEU A 81 11.87 -8.98 2.93
C LEU A 81 11.84 -10.34 3.63
N ALA A 82 12.62 -11.33 3.18
CA ALA A 82 12.52 -12.70 3.66
C ALA A 82 12.65 -12.86 5.19
N PRO A 83 13.57 -12.17 5.89
CA PRO A 83 13.69 -12.29 7.34
C PRO A 83 12.45 -11.78 8.10
N HIS A 84 11.67 -10.89 7.50
CA HIS A 84 10.46 -10.32 8.10
C HIS A 84 9.21 -11.18 7.85
N PHE A 85 9.29 -12.15 6.93
CA PHE A 85 8.17 -13.02 6.54
C PHE A 85 8.62 -14.49 6.45
N PRO A 86 9.04 -15.10 7.56
CA PRO A 86 9.57 -16.46 7.58
C PRO A 86 8.53 -17.50 7.16
N ASP A 87 7.25 -17.26 7.46
CA ASP A 87 6.14 -18.18 7.18
C ASP A 87 5.60 -18.08 5.75
N VAL A 88 6.14 -17.15 4.94
CA VAL A 88 5.73 -16.98 3.55
C VAL A 88 6.70 -17.72 2.65
N LEU A 89 6.18 -18.55 1.74
CA LEU A 89 7.02 -19.25 0.77
C LEU A 89 7.80 -18.24 -0.10
N ALA A 90 9.06 -18.56 -0.40
CA ALA A 90 9.90 -17.69 -1.22
C ALA A 90 9.26 -17.38 -2.59
N SER A 91 8.67 -18.38 -3.23
CA SER A 91 7.93 -18.22 -4.50
C SER A 91 6.73 -17.27 -4.37
N HIS A 92 6.02 -17.29 -3.23
CA HIS A 92 4.90 -16.40 -2.98
C HIS A 92 5.35 -14.96 -2.75
N ARG A 93 6.47 -14.74 -2.03
CA ARG A 93 7.04 -13.39 -1.89
C ARG A 93 7.41 -12.81 -3.25
N VAL A 94 8.11 -13.57 -4.09
CA VAL A 94 8.51 -13.11 -5.43
C VAL A 94 7.29 -12.78 -6.30
N ARG A 95 6.31 -13.68 -6.35
CA ARG A 95 5.06 -13.46 -7.12
C ARG A 95 4.28 -12.26 -6.62
N GLY A 96 4.12 -12.12 -5.30
CA GLY A 96 3.39 -11.01 -4.71
C GLY A 96 4.06 -9.66 -4.98
N ILE A 97 5.38 -9.57 -4.82
CA ILE A 97 6.12 -8.36 -5.17
C ILE A 97 6.01 -8.05 -6.67
N ALA A 98 6.24 -9.04 -7.54
CA ALA A 98 6.14 -8.85 -8.98
C ALA A 98 4.74 -8.36 -9.39
N ARG A 99 3.68 -8.91 -8.79
CA ARG A 99 2.30 -8.50 -9.01
C ARG A 99 2.06 -7.06 -8.56
N TYR A 100 2.52 -6.69 -7.37
CA TYR A 100 2.36 -5.33 -6.86
C TYR A 100 3.16 -4.29 -7.68
N GLN A 101 4.36 -4.66 -8.17
CA GLN A 101 5.14 -3.82 -9.10
C GLN A 101 4.40 -3.64 -10.43
N ALA A 102 3.90 -4.73 -11.02
CA ALA A 102 3.16 -4.68 -12.29
C ALA A 102 1.84 -3.89 -12.19
N LEU A 103 1.20 -3.91 -11.02
CA LEU A 103 0.01 -3.10 -10.74
C LEU A 103 0.32 -1.65 -10.35
N GLY A 104 1.59 -1.27 -10.22
CA GLY A 104 1.99 0.10 -9.90
C GLY A 104 1.66 0.54 -8.47
N LEU A 105 1.43 -0.38 -7.54
CA LEU A 105 0.85 -0.08 -6.21
C LEU A 105 1.69 0.81 -5.30
N TRP A 106 2.99 0.91 -5.57
CA TRP A 106 3.88 1.84 -4.87
C TRP A 106 4.03 3.09 -5.71
N ASP A 107 3.54 4.23 -5.22
CA ASP A 107 3.64 5.51 -5.91
C ASP A 107 5.11 5.95 -6.11
N ALA A 108 5.30 6.94 -6.99
CA ALA A 108 6.63 7.45 -7.33
C ALA A 108 7.34 8.17 -6.17
N GLY A 109 6.65 8.45 -5.07
CA GLY A 109 7.22 9.12 -3.90
C GLY A 109 6.26 9.15 -2.71
N PRO A 110 6.65 9.80 -1.61
CA PRO A 110 5.90 9.82 -0.35
C PRO A 110 4.79 10.89 -0.30
N VAL A 111 4.59 11.68 -1.37
CA VAL A 111 3.49 12.64 -1.45
C VAL A 111 2.18 11.86 -1.49
N PHE A 112 1.27 12.18 -0.59
CA PHE A 112 -0.01 11.48 -0.50
C PHE A 112 -0.95 12.00 -1.60
N PRO A 113 -1.45 11.12 -2.49
CA PRO A 113 -2.24 11.56 -3.65
C PRO A 113 -3.70 11.85 -3.27
N CYS A 114 -4.17 13.06 -3.59
CA CYS A 114 -5.55 13.49 -3.35
C CYS A 114 -6.58 12.56 -4.04
N GLU A 115 -6.32 12.14 -5.28
CA GLU A 115 -7.23 11.22 -5.99
C GLU A 115 -7.44 9.88 -5.24
N ALA A 116 -6.40 9.34 -4.60
CA ALA A 116 -6.51 8.09 -3.86
C ALA A 116 -7.27 8.27 -2.53
N TYR A 117 -7.18 9.46 -1.92
CA TYR A 117 -7.98 9.86 -0.78
C TYR A 117 -9.46 9.96 -1.17
N ASP A 118 -9.77 10.70 -2.24
CA ASP A 118 -11.13 10.88 -2.75
C ASP A 118 -11.79 9.54 -3.09
N ARG A 119 -11.03 8.63 -3.70
CA ARG A 119 -11.51 7.28 -4.03
C ARG A 119 -11.86 6.47 -2.78
N LEU A 120 -11.01 6.53 -1.74
CA LEU A 120 -11.30 5.86 -0.48
C LEU A 120 -12.51 6.49 0.21
N ALA A 121 -12.54 7.82 0.30
CA ALA A 121 -13.62 8.58 0.91
C ALA A 121 -14.98 8.29 0.24
N ALA A 122 -15.02 8.26 -1.10
CA ALA A 122 -16.22 7.89 -1.84
C ALA A 122 -16.69 6.46 -1.53
N ALA A 123 -15.77 5.49 -1.44
CA ALA A 123 -16.11 4.12 -1.07
C ALA A 123 -16.61 4.01 0.37
N MET A 124 -16.02 4.77 1.31
CA MET A 124 -16.44 4.81 2.70
C MET A 124 -17.81 5.47 2.86
N LEU A 125 -18.07 6.55 2.13
CA LEU A 125 -19.37 7.22 2.11
C LEU A 125 -20.46 6.32 1.52
N ALA A 126 -20.19 5.70 0.37
CA ALA A 126 -21.14 4.80 -0.29
C ALA A 126 -21.47 3.55 0.54
N SER A 127 -20.54 3.09 1.37
CA SER A 127 -20.78 1.98 2.31
C SER A 127 -21.41 2.39 3.64
N GLY A 128 -21.59 3.70 3.88
CA GLY A 128 -22.10 4.24 5.15
C GLY A 128 -21.11 4.18 6.30
N ALA A 129 -19.82 3.91 6.03
CA ALA A 129 -18.77 3.89 7.04
C ALA A 129 -18.45 5.30 7.60
N ILE A 130 -18.71 6.33 6.81
CA ILE A 130 -18.63 7.75 7.22
C ILE A 130 -19.90 8.47 6.75
N ALA A 131 -20.34 9.47 7.52
CA ALA A 131 -21.48 10.31 7.17
C ALA A 131 -21.09 11.48 6.25
N GLN A 132 -19.82 11.89 6.29
CA GLN A 132 -19.28 12.99 5.51
C GLN A 132 -17.79 12.75 5.24
N VAL A 133 -17.30 13.30 4.13
CA VAL A 133 -15.89 13.25 3.75
C VAL A 133 -15.16 14.41 4.44
N PRO A 134 -14.12 14.16 5.26
CA PRO A 134 -13.29 15.23 5.80
C PRO A 134 -12.51 15.94 4.67
N ASP A 135 -12.17 17.20 4.90
CA ASP A 135 -11.31 17.94 3.96
C ASP A 135 -9.92 17.29 3.89
N PHE A 136 -9.37 17.15 2.68
CA PHE A 136 -8.08 16.52 2.44
C PHE A 136 -6.96 17.19 3.24
N GLU A 137 -6.90 18.52 3.19
CA GLU A 137 -5.89 19.35 3.84
C GLU A 137 -6.02 19.35 5.38
N ALA A 138 -7.20 19.00 5.91
CA ALA A 138 -7.38 18.80 7.35
C ALA A 138 -6.84 17.45 7.83
N CYS A 139 -6.65 16.48 6.92
CA CYS A 139 -6.20 15.13 7.23
C CYS A 139 -4.75 14.86 6.80
N ILE A 140 -4.26 15.57 5.78
CA ILE A 140 -3.02 15.25 5.08
C ILE A 140 -2.08 16.46 5.10
N ASP A 141 -0.91 16.29 5.73
CA ASP A 141 0.20 17.25 5.68
C ASP A 141 1.17 16.84 4.57
N ASN A 142 0.93 17.29 3.33
CA ASN A 142 1.92 17.14 2.25
C ASN A 142 3.03 18.21 2.33
N ALA A 143 2.85 19.27 3.12
CA ALA A 143 3.86 20.32 3.27
C ALA A 143 5.13 19.80 3.96
N ILE A 144 5.00 18.97 5.01
CA ILE A 144 6.16 18.30 5.62
C ILE A 144 6.89 17.39 4.62
N VAL A 145 6.17 16.79 3.67
CA VAL A 145 6.77 15.97 2.62
C VAL A 145 7.58 16.81 1.65
N GLU A 146 7.00 17.89 1.16
CA GLU A 146 7.71 18.84 0.29
C GLU A 146 8.95 19.43 0.96
N GLU A 147 8.83 19.85 2.21
CA GLU A 147 9.96 20.36 3.00
C GLU A 147 11.06 19.30 3.19
N ALA A 148 10.70 18.03 3.39
CA ALA A 148 11.66 16.97 3.59
C ALA A 148 12.49 16.64 2.34
N LEU A 149 11.92 16.88 1.16
CA LEU A 149 12.46 16.51 -0.16
C LEU A 149 13.08 17.68 -0.94
N ARG A 150 12.98 18.91 -0.42
CA ARG A 150 13.74 20.07 -0.92
C ARG A 150 15.22 19.93 -0.59
#